data_AF-A0A5B0M2T0-F1
#
_entry.id   AF-A0A5B0M2T0-F1
#
_cell.length_a   1.000
_cell.length_b   1.000
_cell.length_c   1.000
_cell.angle_alpha   90.00
_cell.angle_beta   90.00
_cell.angle_gamma   90.00
#
_symmetry.space_group_name_H-M   'P 1'
#
loop_
_entity.id
_entity.type
_entity.pdbx_description
1 polymer ?
#
loop_
_entity_poly.entity_id
_entity_poly.type
_entity_poly.pdbx_seq_one_letter_code
_entity_poly.pdbx_strand_id
1 'polypeptide(L)'
;MNHIRRRLLISITLNQHHNHQARRLMSNFPEPPPGYQAHQEASTQILIKLEKQEQQPSEAFINPVQEYNRDLSISAIKAWSSIRNQELLEKKSNNSSKNQRKKNSNNKRAVDPSPENGTTDHHHQSKKLKQSSGSDHQSNPTIQEDPTSTISKESVDQAGQPLEPQVDRNPKKETQPQKFTALEALSATGLRAIRYAKEIPTLKSIIANDLSLSAVNLIKANITHNGLDPKDPSTEQAKVRVNQGDACDLMYSHRAPDRQFDVVDLDPYGTAAPFIDAAVQCVRNGGLLCVTCTDLAVLAGSAYPEKCFSNYGGSSMRAEYSHEYALRQVIHSLASSAARYGKQITPLLSLSIDFYVRIFVRVNHSPAEVKKWIT
;
A
#
# COMPACT_ATOMS: atom_id res chain seq x y z
N MET A 1 -4.05 -13.58 -31.40
CA MET A 1 -2.65 -13.75 -30.90
C MET A 1 -1.66 -12.66 -31.35
N ASN A 2 -1.88 -11.93 -32.46
CA ASN A 2 -0.88 -10.96 -32.96
C ASN A 2 -0.90 -9.55 -32.31
N HIS A 3 -1.95 -9.17 -31.57
CA HIS A 3 -2.02 -7.87 -30.89
C HIS A 3 -1.28 -7.81 -29.53
N ILE A 4 -1.09 -8.95 -28.86
CA ILE A 4 -0.43 -9.01 -27.54
C ILE A 4 1.09 -8.94 -27.71
N ARG A 5 1.65 -9.57 -28.76
CA ARG A 5 3.09 -9.52 -29.04
C ARG A 5 3.61 -8.13 -29.41
N ARG A 6 2.82 -7.30 -30.11
CA ARG A 6 3.22 -5.92 -30.45
C ARG A 6 3.26 -4.96 -29.25
N ARG A 7 2.41 -5.16 -28.22
CA ARG A 7 2.44 -4.34 -27.00
C ARG A 7 3.62 -4.68 -26.07
N LEU A 8 4.04 -5.94 -26.05
CA LEU A 8 5.20 -6.38 -25.26
C LEU A 8 6.51 -5.80 -25.83
N LEU A 9 6.66 -5.76 -27.16
CA LEU A 9 7.83 -5.18 -27.83
C LEU A 9 7.95 -3.67 -27.60
N ILE A 10 6.86 -2.90 -27.67
CA ILE A 10 6.88 -1.44 -27.43
C ILE A 10 7.24 -1.11 -25.97
N SER A 11 6.82 -1.96 -25.01
CA SER A 11 7.16 -1.78 -23.59
C SER A 11 8.63 -2.11 -23.27
N ILE A 12 9.27 -2.96 -24.08
CA ILE A 12 10.69 -3.30 -23.92
C ILE A 12 11.58 -2.18 -24.49
N THR A 13 11.19 -1.55 -25.61
CA THR A 13 11.96 -0.45 -26.22
C THR A 13 11.90 0.85 -25.40
N LEU A 14 10.77 1.16 -24.76
CA LEU A 14 10.65 2.30 -23.83
C LEU A 14 11.50 2.15 -22.56
N ASN A 15 11.82 0.90 -22.17
CA ASN A 15 12.67 0.62 -21.02
C ASN A 15 14.17 0.83 -21.32
N GLN A 16 14.58 0.77 -22.60
CA GLN A 16 15.96 1.06 -22.98
C GLN A 16 16.28 2.57 -22.98
N HIS A 17 15.32 3.43 -23.32
CA HIS A 17 15.51 4.88 -23.21
C HIS A 17 15.47 5.40 -21.76
N HIS A 18 14.69 4.79 -20.86
CA HIS A 18 14.76 5.09 -19.42
C HIS A 18 16.04 4.57 -18.76
N ASN A 19 16.58 3.42 -19.19
CA ASN A 19 17.86 2.93 -18.69
C ASN A 19 19.05 3.82 -19.06
N HIS A 20 18.97 4.58 -20.16
CA HIS A 20 20.00 5.56 -20.50
C HIS A 20 19.99 6.80 -19.61
N GLN A 21 18.84 7.18 -19.03
CA GLN A 21 18.77 8.24 -18.03
C GLN A 21 19.18 7.76 -16.63
N ALA A 22 18.94 6.50 -16.29
CA ALA A 22 19.37 5.91 -15.01
C ALA A 22 20.89 5.83 -14.85
N ARG A 23 21.65 5.73 -15.95
CA ARG A 23 23.13 5.79 -15.95
C ARG A 23 23.71 7.19 -15.73
N ARG A 24 22.87 8.25 -15.65
CA ARG A 24 23.33 9.66 -15.66
C ARG A 24 23.16 10.43 -14.35
N LEU A 25 22.77 9.76 -13.27
CA LEU A 25 22.92 10.27 -11.90
C LEU A 25 24.10 9.54 -11.26
N MET A 26 25.33 9.85 -11.69
CA MET A 26 26.47 9.71 -10.78
C MET A 26 26.26 10.79 -9.72
N SER A 27 25.45 10.48 -8.70
CA SER A 27 25.38 11.32 -7.52
C SER A 27 26.79 11.34 -6.94
N ASN A 28 27.39 12.54 -6.87
CA ASN A 28 28.58 12.76 -6.07
C ASN A 28 28.16 12.52 -4.62
N PHE A 29 28.34 11.29 -4.14
CA PHE A 29 28.14 10.98 -2.75
C PHE A 29 29.19 11.73 -1.92
N PRO A 30 28.85 12.15 -0.69
CA PRO A 30 29.84 12.67 0.24
C PRO A 30 30.97 11.66 0.44
N GLU A 31 32.18 12.12 0.78
CA GLU A 31 33.23 11.20 1.21
C GLU A 31 32.81 10.52 2.53
N PRO A 32 33.03 9.20 2.69
CA PRO A 32 32.75 8.51 3.93
C PRO A 32 33.54 9.11 5.11
N PRO A 33 32.93 9.27 6.29
CA PRO A 33 33.65 9.75 7.46
C PRO A 33 34.74 8.75 7.90
N PRO A 34 35.79 9.20 8.62
CA PRO A 34 36.85 8.32 9.12
C PRO A 34 36.29 7.12 9.89
N GLY A 35 36.80 5.93 9.57
CA GLY A 35 36.34 4.67 10.17
C GLY A 35 35.13 4.04 9.47
N TYR A 36 34.67 4.59 8.34
CA TYR A 36 33.65 3.99 7.49
C TYR A 36 34.16 3.76 6.07
N GLN A 37 33.65 2.71 5.44
CA GLN A 37 33.79 2.40 4.03
C GLN A 37 32.44 2.57 3.35
N ALA A 38 32.44 3.18 2.17
CA ALA A 38 31.25 3.22 1.32
C ALA A 38 31.03 1.89 0.61
N HIS A 39 29.79 1.43 0.59
CA HIS A 39 29.31 0.39 -0.31
C HIS A 39 28.16 0.94 -1.15
N GLN A 40 28.30 0.86 -2.47
CA GLN A 40 27.30 1.37 -3.40
C GLN A 40 26.51 0.22 -4.03
N GLU A 41 25.18 0.36 -4.00
CA GLU A 41 24.24 -0.50 -4.72
C GLU A 41 23.27 0.37 -5.51
N ALA A 42 23.30 0.22 -6.83
CA ALA A 42 22.51 1.01 -7.78
C ALA A 42 22.56 2.52 -7.48
N SER A 43 21.41 3.11 -7.12
CA SER A 43 21.28 4.54 -6.86
C SER A 43 21.76 4.97 -5.48
N THR A 44 22.16 4.05 -4.60
CA THR A 44 22.35 4.29 -3.16
C THR A 44 23.76 3.92 -2.72
N GLN A 45 24.36 4.74 -1.86
CA GLN A 45 25.62 4.41 -1.19
C GLN A 45 25.39 4.40 0.31
N ILE A 46 25.78 3.34 0.99
CA ILE A 46 25.70 3.24 2.45
C ILE A 46 27.11 3.23 3.04
N LEU A 47 27.17 3.65 4.30
CA LEU A 47 28.31 3.57 5.17
C LEU A 47 28.31 2.20 5.85
N ILE A 48 29.46 1.53 5.79
CA ILE A 48 29.79 0.31 6.53
C ILE A 48 30.94 0.67 7.45
N LYS A 49 30.84 0.39 8.74
CA LYS A 49 31.93 0.68 9.67
C LYS A 49 33.09 -0.26 9.41
N LEU A 50 34.30 0.28 9.33
CA LEU A 50 35.53 -0.48 9.23
C LEU A 50 35.86 -1.02 10.62
N GLU A 51 35.82 -2.34 10.79
CA GLU A 51 36.06 -2.99 12.07
C GLU A 51 37.39 -2.54 12.69
N LYS A 52 37.30 -1.86 13.82
CA LYS A 52 38.38 -1.74 14.80
C LYS A 52 37.77 -2.02 16.17
N GLN A 53 38.07 -3.20 16.72
CA GLN A 53 37.88 -3.68 18.10
C GLN A 53 36.81 -4.77 18.32
N GLU A 54 37.29 -5.91 18.83
CA GLU A 54 36.66 -7.23 19.04
C GLU A 54 35.50 -7.27 20.08
N GLN A 55 34.89 -6.15 20.48
CA GLN A 55 34.01 -6.11 21.67
C GLN A 55 32.73 -5.28 21.52
N GLN A 56 32.23 -5.05 20.30
CA GLN A 56 30.90 -4.43 20.11
C GLN A 56 29.85 -5.44 19.63
N PRO A 57 28.60 -5.34 20.12
CA PRO A 57 27.51 -6.24 19.71
C PRO A 57 27.31 -6.17 18.19
N SER A 58 26.98 -7.31 17.58
CA SER A 58 26.85 -7.51 16.13
C SER A 58 26.36 -6.27 15.40
N GLU A 59 27.27 -5.59 14.70
CA GLU A 59 26.95 -4.38 13.96
C GLU A 59 25.99 -4.68 12.80
N ALA A 60 25.29 -3.64 12.33
CA ALA A 60 24.31 -3.76 11.26
C ALA A 60 24.94 -4.36 9.99
N PHE A 61 24.40 -5.50 9.57
CA PHE A 61 24.95 -6.36 8.52
C PHE A 61 24.49 -5.94 7.12
N ILE A 62 25.37 -6.15 6.13
CA ILE A 62 25.01 -6.15 4.72
C ILE A 62 25.40 -7.48 4.07
N ASN A 63 24.47 -8.06 3.33
CA ASN A 63 24.76 -9.18 2.43
C ASN A 63 24.81 -8.67 0.98
N PRO A 64 25.98 -8.66 0.32
CA PRO A 64 26.06 -8.35 -1.10
C PRO A 64 25.24 -9.30 -1.97
N VAL A 65 25.11 -10.58 -1.60
CA VAL A 65 24.34 -11.55 -2.40
C VAL A 65 22.83 -11.25 -2.40
N GLN A 66 22.35 -10.43 -1.46
CA GLN A 66 20.95 -10.01 -1.39
C GLN A 66 20.63 -8.79 -2.31
N GLU A 67 21.57 -8.33 -3.14
CA GLU A 67 21.34 -7.25 -4.12
C GLU A 67 20.17 -7.59 -5.05
N TYR A 68 20.15 -8.81 -5.58
CA TYR A 68 19.06 -9.28 -6.44
C TYR A 68 17.70 -9.28 -5.73
N ASN A 69 17.67 -9.64 -4.44
CA ASN A 69 16.43 -9.59 -3.65
C ASN A 69 15.91 -8.14 -3.52
N ARG A 70 16.82 -7.18 -3.27
CA ARG A 70 16.46 -5.76 -3.17
C ARG A 70 15.93 -5.20 -4.50
N ASP A 71 16.59 -5.51 -5.61
CA ASP A 71 16.14 -5.16 -6.97
C ASP A 71 14.77 -5.73 -7.32
N LEU A 72 14.58 -7.02 -7.04
CA LEU A 72 13.34 -7.73 -7.27
C LEU A 72 12.20 -7.09 -6.48
N SER A 73 12.48 -6.65 -5.26
CA SER A 73 11.46 -6.04 -4.40
C SER A 73 11.01 -4.68 -4.91
N ILE A 74 11.95 -3.83 -5.38
CA ILE A 74 11.62 -2.55 -6.04
C ILE A 74 10.74 -2.79 -7.27
N SER A 75 11.10 -3.78 -8.08
CA SER A 75 10.36 -4.15 -9.29
C SER A 75 8.94 -4.64 -8.97
N ALA A 76 8.81 -5.54 -7.99
CA ALA A 76 7.52 -6.09 -7.55
C ALA A 76 6.62 -5.00 -6.94
N ILE A 77 7.16 -4.10 -6.12
CA ILE A 77 6.41 -3.00 -5.50
C ILE A 77 5.93 -2.01 -6.56
N LYS A 78 6.75 -1.67 -7.57
CA LYS A 78 6.34 -0.82 -8.70
C LYS A 78 5.21 -1.46 -9.50
N ALA A 79 5.32 -2.75 -9.82
CA ALA A 79 4.29 -3.49 -10.54
C ALA A 79 2.97 -3.53 -9.74
N TRP A 80 3.03 -3.87 -8.45
CA TRP A 80 1.88 -3.86 -7.55
C TRP A 80 1.24 -2.47 -7.46
N SER A 81 2.04 -1.40 -7.30
CA SER A 81 1.54 -0.02 -7.24
C SER A 81 0.80 0.37 -8.52
N SER A 82 1.30 -0.04 -9.69
CA SER A 82 0.63 0.18 -10.98
C SER A 82 -0.72 -0.55 -11.06
N ILE A 83 -0.74 -1.84 -10.74
CA ILE A 83 -1.96 -2.67 -10.73
C ILE A 83 -2.99 -2.08 -9.75
N ARG A 84 -2.54 -1.73 -8.53
CA ARG A 84 -3.41 -1.15 -7.50
C ARG A 84 -4.02 0.17 -7.93
N ASN A 85 -3.24 1.02 -8.59
CA ASN A 85 -3.75 2.29 -9.12
C ASN A 85 -4.83 2.08 -10.18
N GLN A 86 -4.63 1.14 -11.11
CA GLN A 86 -5.62 0.81 -12.13
C GLN A 86 -6.96 0.38 -11.50
N GLU A 87 -6.93 -0.54 -10.54
CA GLU A 87 -8.15 -0.99 -9.84
C GLU A 87 -8.87 0.13 -9.09
N LEU A 88 -8.12 1.05 -8.48
CA LEU A 88 -8.70 2.19 -7.77
C LEU A 88 -9.35 3.18 -8.73
N LEU A 89 -8.76 3.39 -9.91
CA LEU A 89 -9.35 4.20 -10.97
C LEU A 89 -10.63 3.55 -11.52
N GLU A 90 -10.62 2.25 -11.78
CA GLU A 90 -11.80 1.49 -12.23
C GLU A 90 -12.93 1.52 -11.19
N LYS A 91 -12.61 1.40 -9.90
CA LYS A 91 -13.61 1.54 -8.83
C LYS A 91 -14.21 2.95 -8.79
N LYS A 92 -13.38 3.98 -8.96
CA LYS A 92 -13.85 5.38 -9.02
C LYS A 92 -14.74 5.61 -10.23
N SER A 93 -14.38 5.12 -11.42
CA SER A 93 -15.20 5.25 -12.63
C SER A 93 -16.53 4.49 -12.50
N ASN A 94 -16.52 3.28 -11.97
CA ASN A 94 -17.73 2.50 -11.76
C ASN A 94 -18.68 3.15 -10.76
N ASN A 95 -18.14 3.76 -9.70
CA ASN A 95 -18.95 4.48 -8.71
C ASN A 95 -19.52 5.79 -9.28
N SER A 96 -18.76 6.54 -10.09
CA SER A 96 -19.28 7.75 -10.74
C SER A 96 -20.39 7.43 -11.73
N SER A 97 -20.25 6.37 -12.54
CA SER A 97 -21.30 5.91 -13.44
C SER A 97 -22.57 5.46 -12.70
N LYS A 98 -22.43 4.74 -11.58
CA LYS A 98 -23.59 4.37 -10.74
C LYS A 98 -24.29 5.59 -10.14
N ASN A 99 -23.53 6.58 -9.67
CA ASN A 99 -24.10 7.82 -9.11
C ASN A 99 -24.81 8.65 -10.18
N GLN A 100 -24.25 8.75 -11.39
CA GLN A 100 -24.92 9.42 -12.52
C GLN A 100 -26.23 8.71 -12.91
N ARG A 101 -26.24 7.37 -12.98
CA ARG A 101 -27.47 6.60 -13.25
C ARG A 101 -28.55 6.83 -12.18
N LYS A 102 -28.18 6.86 -10.89
CA LYS A 102 -29.10 7.19 -9.79
C LYS A 102 -29.63 8.63 -9.87
N LYS A 103 -28.78 9.60 -10.22
CA LYS A 103 -29.18 11.01 -10.39
C LYS A 103 -30.16 11.16 -11.55
N ASN A 104 -29.88 10.50 -12.68
CA ASN A 104 -30.77 10.52 -13.85
C ASN A 104 -32.10 9.81 -13.59
N SER A 105 -32.14 8.75 -12.78
CA SER A 105 -33.41 8.10 -12.38
C SER A 105 -34.24 8.95 -11.43
N ASN A 106 -33.61 9.69 -10.51
CA ASN A 106 -34.32 10.61 -9.62
C ASN A 106 -34.86 11.83 -10.35
N ASN A 107 -34.11 12.39 -11.31
CA ASN A 107 -34.61 13.48 -12.15
C ASN A 107 -35.76 13.03 -13.05
N LYS A 108 -35.76 11.80 -13.58
CA LYS A 108 -36.91 11.26 -14.34
C LYS A 108 -38.18 11.10 -13.50
N ARG A 109 -38.07 10.87 -12.19
CA ARG A 109 -39.23 10.83 -11.28
C ARG A 109 -39.75 12.20 -10.87
N ALA A 110 -38.96 13.27 -11.05
CA ALA A 110 -39.34 14.64 -10.70
C ALA A 110 -39.96 15.41 -11.89
N VAL A 111 -40.04 14.80 -13.08
CA VAL A 111 -40.51 15.44 -14.33
C VAL A 111 -41.84 14.83 -14.82
N ASP A 112 -42.50 14.01 -14.00
CA ASP A 112 -43.85 13.52 -14.31
C ASP A 112 -44.88 14.36 -13.51
N PRO A 113 -45.56 15.35 -14.11
CA PRO A 113 -46.68 16.02 -13.48
C PRO A 113 -47.88 15.07 -13.57
N SER A 114 -48.34 14.57 -12.42
CA SER A 114 -49.61 13.85 -12.32
C SER A 114 -50.74 14.70 -12.94
N PRO A 115 -51.63 14.13 -13.77
CA PRO A 115 -52.83 14.84 -14.18
C PRO A 115 -53.78 14.95 -12.99
N GLU A 116 -54.18 16.19 -12.67
CA GLU A 116 -55.30 16.47 -11.79
C GLU A 116 -56.59 15.91 -12.38
N ASN A 117 -57.37 15.18 -11.58
CA ASN A 117 -58.82 15.29 -11.57
C ASN A 117 -59.45 14.61 -10.34
N GLY A 118 -60.28 15.38 -9.62
CA GLY A 118 -61.57 14.90 -9.12
C GLY A 118 -61.63 14.20 -7.76
N THR A 119 -61.88 15.01 -6.73
CA THR A 119 -62.68 14.76 -5.51
C THR A 119 -63.37 13.39 -5.32
N THR A 120 -63.17 12.78 -4.15
CA THR A 120 -64.23 12.61 -3.11
C THR A 120 -63.63 12.01 -1.82
N ASP A 121 -64.16 12.50 -0.70
CA ASP A 121 -63.88 12.10 0.68
C ASP A 121 -63.94 10.59 0.94
N HIS A 122 -63.07 10.10 1.84
CA HIS A 122 -63.52 9.30 2.98
C HIS A 122 -62.41 9.15 4.04
N HIS A 123 -62.82 9.36 5.30
CA HIS A 123 -62.14 9.08 6.55
C HIS A 123 -61.41 7.72 6.59
N HIS A 124 -60.16 7.70 7.09
CA HIS A 124 -59.87 7.19 8.45
C HIS A 124 -58.39 7.39 8.84
N GLN A 125 -58.20 8.11 9.95
CA GLN A 125 -56.94 8.19 10.69
C GLN A 125 -56.62 6.85 11.37
N SER A 126 -55.36 6.42 11.29
CA SER A 126 -54.73 5.62 12.36
C SER A 126 -53.21 5.67 12.27
N LYS A 127 -52.60 6.44 13.18
CA LYS A 127 -51.23 6.38 13.75
C LYS A 127 -51.24 7.47 14.83
N LYS A 128 -50.81 7.31 16.08
CA LYS A 128 -49.83 6.41 16.70
C LYS A 128 -49.96 6.62 18.23
N LEU A 129 -49.75 5.59 19.06
CA LEU A 129 -49.36 5.80 20.46
C LEU A 129 -47.83 5.78 20.56
N LYS A 130 -47.24 6.90 21.01
CA LYS A 130 -45.98 6.93 21.77
C LYS A 130 -46.18 7.89 22.95
N GLN A 131 -46.25 7.30 24.15
CA GLN A 131 -45.94 7.90 25.45
C GLN A 131 -44.50 8.45 25.45
N SER A 132 -44.04 9.33 26.33
CA SER A 132 -44.58 10.40 27.19
C SER A 132 -43.36 11.00 27.91
N SER A 133 -43.53 12.19 28.50
CA SER A 133 -42.64 12.95 29.43
C SER A 133 -41.78 14.02 28.75
N GLY A 134 -41.80 15.30 29.14
CA GLY A 134 -42.50 16.01 30.23
C GLY A 134 -41.81 17.38 30.43
N SER A 135 -42.59 18.41 30.81
CA SER A 135 -42.24 19.71 31.47
C SER A 135 -41.19 20.64 30.82
N ASP A 136 -41.22 21.97 30.88
CA ASP A 136 -42.18 23.01 31.29
C ASP A 136 -41.62 24.38 30.81
N HIS A 137 -42.54 25.35 30.69
CA HIS A 137 -42.38 26.82 30.72
C HIS A 137 -41.50 27.57 29.69
N GLN A 138 -42.10 28.39 28.80
CA GLN A 138 -42.61 29.77 28.96
C GLN A 138 -41.54 30.87 28.89
N SER A 139 -41.45 31.57 27.75
CA SER A 139 -41.69 33.02 27.63
C SER A 139 -41.25 33.54 26.25
N ASN A 140 -42.20 34.09 25.52
CA ASN A 140 -42.00 35.08 24.45
C ASN A 140 -41.99 36.48 25.13
N PRO A 141 -41.63 37.63 24.51
CA PRO A 141 -42.15 37.98 23.18
C PRO A 141 -41.32 38.98 22.30
N THR A 142 -41.74 39.13 21.03
CA THR A 142 -42.02 40.43 20.34
C THR A 142 -40.82 41.32 19.91
N ILE A 143 -40.72 41.96 18.74
CA ILE A 143 -41.56 42.16 17.53
C ILE A 143 -40.72 42.96 16.50
N GLN A 144 -40.92 42.69 15.19
CA GLN A 144 -40.93 43.56 13.97
C GLN A 144 -39.71 44.49 13.69
N GLU A 145 -39.36 44.90 12.46
CA GLU A 145 -40.14 45.21 11.26
C GLU A 145 -39.32 44.96 9.95
N ASP A 146 -40.08 44.59 8.91
CA ASP A 146 -39.81 44.74 7.46
C ASP A 146 -39.83 46.25 7.09
N PRO A 147 -39.61 46.78 5.85
CA PRO A 147 -40.11 46.22 4.58
C PRO A 147 -39.32 46.54 3.28
N THR A 148 -39.81 45.93 2.18
CA THR A 148 -39.91 46.45 0.78
C THR A 148 -38.60 46.76 0.00
N SER A 149 -38.49 46.70 -1.33
CA SER A 149 -39.18 46.10 -2.50
C SER A 149 -38.52 46.78 -3.71
N THR A 150 -38.20 46.10 -4.82
CA THR A 150 -38.49 46.63 -6.19
C THR A 150 -38.07 45.66 -7.29
N ILE A 151 -38.90 45.68 -8.34
CA ILE A 151 -38.89 44.92 -9.57
C ILE A 151 -38.18 45.76 -10.65
N SER A 152 -37.46 45.11 -11.58
CA SER A 152 -37.44 45.57 -12.97
C SER A 152 -37.35 44.38 -13.93
N LYS A 153 -38.30 44.37 -14.87
CA LYS A 153 -38.33 43.52 -16.08
C LYS A 153 -37.64 44.29 -17.20
N GLU A 154 -36.95 43.58 -18.09
CA GLU A 154 -36.92 43.94 -19.51
C GLU A 154 -36.60 42.70 -20.35
N SER A 155 -37.19 42.68 -21.54
CA SER A 155 -37.45 41.53 -22.40
C SER A 155 -37.13 41.92 -23.84
N VAL A 156 -36.40 41.13 -24.62
CA VAL A 156 -36.53 41.09 -26.09
C VAL A 156 -36.05 39.73 -26.64
N ASP A 157 -36.92 39.10 -27.43
CA ASP A 157 -36.67 37.90 -28.26
C ASP A 157 -35.68 38.16 -29.40
N GLN A 158 -34.87 37.15 -29.78
CA GLN A 158 -34.54 36.90 -31.19
C GLN A 158 -34.02 35.47 -31.45
N ALA A 159 -34.36 34.98 -32.65
CA ALA A 159 -34.44 33.59 -33.05
C ALA A 159 -33.13 32.97 -33.61
N GLY A 160 -33.02 31.65 -33.42
CA GLY A 160 -32.52 30.66 -34.39
C GLY A 160 -31.15 30.84 -35.06
N GLN A 161 -30.14 30.11 -34.57
CA GLN A 161 -29.01 29.63 -35.38
C GLN A 161 -28.70 28.15 -35.09
N PRO A 162 -28.25 27.34 -36.08
CA PRO A 162 -28.03 25.91 -35.90
C PRO A 162 -26.78 25.64 -35.04
N LEU A 163 -26.92 24.80 -34.02
CA LEU A 163 -25.81 24.34 -33.17
C LEU A 163 -24.95 23.32 -33.94
N GLU A 164 -23.76 23.72 -34.37
CA GLU A 164 -22.69 22.77 -34.71
C GLU A 164 -22.25 21.99 -33.45
N PRO A 165 -21.94 20.69 -33.55
CA PRO A 165 -21.55 19.88 -32.41
C PRO A 165 -20.19 20.34 -31.87
N GLN A 166 -20.21 21.07 -30.76
CA GLN A 166 -19.01 21.37 -29.99
C GLN A 166 -18.42 20.07 -29.44
N VAL A 167 -17.31 19.64 -30.03
CA VAL A 167 -16.44 18.61 -29.48
C VAL A 167 -15.94 19.13 -28.14
N ASP A 168 -16.40 18.52 -27.06
CA ASP A 168 -15.99 18.81 -25.68
C ASP A 168 -14.48 18.56 -25.52
N ARG A 169 -13.68 19.60 -25.80
CA ARG A 169 -12.22 19.61 -25.64
C ARG A 169 -11.87 19.90 -24.19
N ASN A 170 -12.37 19.11 -23.26
CA ASN A 170 -11.83 19.12 -21.90
C ASN A 170 -10.69 18.08 -21.85
N PRO A 171 -9.41 18.48 -21.78
CA PRO A 171 -8.33 17.52 -21.59
C PRO A 171 -8.58 16.78 -20.28
N LYS A 172 -8.77 15.46 -20.36
CA LYS A 172 -8.88 14.60 -19.17
C LYS A 172 -7.64 14.87 -18.32
N LYS A 173 -7.80 15.55 -17.17
CA LYS A 173 -6.74 15.70 -16.17
C LYS A 173 -6.16 14.30 -15.92
N GLU A 174 -4.91 14.08 -16.31
CA GLU A 174 -4.22 12.83 -16.02
C GLU A 174 -4.28 12.61 -14.51
N THR A 175 -4.97 11.55 -14.11
CA THR A 175 -5.12 11.22 -12.69
C THR A 175 -3.75 10.80 -12.17
N GLN A 176 -3.16 11.61 -11.30
CA GLN A 176 -1.88 11.25 -10.67
C GLN A 176 -2.01 9.93 -9.90
N PRO A 177 -0.98 9.05 -9.96
CA PRO A 177 -0.96 7.81 -9.20
C PRO A 177 -1.12 8.07 -7.70
N GLN A 178 -1.89 7.21 -7.01
CA GLN A 178 -2.03 7.30 -5.57
C GLN A 178 -0.71 6.93 -4.89
N LYS A 179 -0.25 7.79 -3.98
CA LYS A 179 0.92 7.50 -3.16
C LYS A 179 0.58 6.50 -2.05
N PHE A 180 1.56 5.70 -1.64
CA PHE A 180 1.38 4.61 -0.67
C PHE A 180 2.44 4.64 0.42
N THR A 181 2.16 4.01 1.57
CA THR A 181 3.12 3.88 2.69
C THR A 181 3.70 2.48 2.76
N ALA A 182 4.96 2.37 3.19
CA ALA A 182 5.64 1.08 3.34
C ALA A 182 6.26 0.92 4.74
N LEU A 183 6.54 -0.33 5.10
CA LEU A 183 7.33 -0.72 6.26
C LEU A 183 8.43 -1.70 5.81
N GLU A 184 9.67 -1.41 6.18
CA GLU A 184 10.75 -2.39 6.28
C GLU A 184 10.91 -2.74 7.77
N ALA A 185 10.50 -3.96 8.14
CA ALA A 185 10.38 -4.32 9.56
C ALA A 185 11.73 -4.62 10.24
N LEU A 186 12.74 -5.07 9.48
CA LEU A 186 14.10 -5.37 9.94
C LEU A 186 15.10 -4.73 8.96
N SER A 187 15.57 -3.53 9.27
CA SER A 187 16.20 -2.64 8.30
C SER A 187 17.73 -2.68 8.30
N ALA A 188 18.36 -3.11 9.39
CA ALA A 188 19.81 -3.17 9.57
C ALA A 188 20.51 -1.85 9.19
N THR A 189 21.07 -1.76 7.98
CA THR A 189 21.75 -0.56 7.47
C THR A 189 20.82 0.49 6.88
N GLY A 190 19.55 0.15 6.62
CA GLY A 190 18.59 1.04 5.94
C GLY A 190 18.67 1.00 4.41
N LEU A 191 19.54 0.18 3.83
CA LEU A 191 19.79 0.15 2.39
C LEU A 191 18.51 -0.04 1.57
N ARG A 192 17.66 -1.01 1.94
CA ARG A 192 16.43 -1.31 1.21
C ARG A 192 15.42 -0.16 1.35
N ALA A 193 15.17 0.37 2.54
CA ALA A 193 14.29 1.55 2.70
C ALA A 193 14.78 2.77 1.92
N ILE A 194 16.09 3.05 1.91
CA ILE A 194 16.69 4.17 1.17
C ILE A 194 16.52 3.95 -0.34
N ARG A 195 16.80 2.74 -0.84
CA ARG A 195 16.57 2.40 -2.25
C ARG A 195 15.09 2.53 -2.62
N TYR A 196 14.16 2.09 -1.77
CA TYR A 196 12.73 2.25 -2.03
C TYR A 196 12.35 3.73 -2.12
N ALA A 197 12.89 4.56 -1.23
CA ALA A 197 12.68 6.02 -1.26
C ALA A 197 13.26 6.68 -2.51
N LYS A 198 14.40 6.25 -3.02
CA LYS A 198 15.04 6.83 -4.22
C LYS A 198 14.44 6.32 -5.51
N GLU A 199 14.11 5.04 -5.55
CA GLU A 199 13.83 4.35 -6.81
C GLU A 199 12.33 4.14 -7.07
N ILE A 200 11.45 4.33 -6.09
CA ILE A 200 10.00 4.17 -6.23
C ILE A 200 9.29 5.54 -6.15
N PRO A 201 8.87 6.13 -7.29
CA PRO A 201 8.30 7.48 -7.31
C PRO A 201 6.97 7.62 -6.55
N THR A 202 6.14 6.58 -6.52
CA THR A 202 4.82 6.58 -5.88
C THR A 202 4.87 6.29 -4.38
N LEU A 203 6.05 6.00 -3.82
CA LEU A 203 6.20 5.83 -2.38
C LEU A 203 6.04 7.19 -1.67
N LYS A 204 5.06 7.30 -0.76
CA LYS A 204 4.85 8.47 0.10
C LYS A 204 5.93 8.54 1.17
N SER A 205 6.04 7.47 1.94
CA SER A 205 6.98 7.33 3.04
C SER A 205 7.17 5.85 3.37
N ILE A 206 8.35 5.51 3.90
CA ILE A 206 8.65 4.20 4.46
C ILE A 206 9.14 4.35 5.90
N ILE A 207 8.74 3.42 6.77
CA ILE A 207 9.38 3.24 8.07
C ILE A 207 10.49 2.20 7.92
N ALA A 208 11.71 2.58 8.30
CA ALA A 208 12.88 1.71 8.46
C ALA A 208 13.01 1.39 9.96
N ASN A 209 12.67 0.15 10.34
CA ASN A 209 12.70 -0.30 11.73
C ASN A 209 13.90 -1.18 12.01
N ASP A 210 14.54 -0.99 13.17
CA ASP A 210 15.45 -1.97 13.72
C ASP A 210 15.39 -1.98 15.26
N LEU A 211 15.71 -3.12 15.86
CA LEU A 211 15.76 -3.26 17.31
C LEU A 211 17.02 -2.61 17.89
N SER A 212 18.14 -2.73 17.17
CA SER A 212 19.44 -2.27 17.67
C SER A 212 19.60 -0.75 17.53
N LEU A 213 19.99 -0.08 18.61
CA LEU A 213 20.34 1.34 18.58
C LEU A 213 21.51 1.61 17.62
N SER A 214 22.47 0.68 17.50
CA SER A 214 23.60 0.85 16.57
C SER A 214 23.12 0.83 15.11
N ALA A 215 22.21 -0.08 14.77
CA ALA A 215 21.57 -0.14 13.45
C ALA A 215 20.76 1.13 13.18
N VAL A 216 19.96 1.59 14.13
CA VAL A 216 19.19 2.85 14.02
C VAL A 216 20.08 4.06 13.76
N ASN A 217 21.21 4.16 14.46
CA ASN A 217 22.17 5.24 14.22
C ASN A 217 22.78 5.14 12.82
N LEU A 218 23.06 3.93 12.35
CA LEU A 218 23.58 3.70 11.00
C LEU A 218 22.53 4.03 9.91
N ILE A 219 21.26 3.67 10.11
CA ILE A 219 20.15 4.04 9.22
C ILE A 219 20.08 5.56 9.08
N LYS A 220 20.14 6.29 10.20
CA LYS A 220 20.14 7.77 10.19
C LYS A 220 21.32 8.31 9.39
N ALA A 221 22.54 7.83 9.66
CA ALA A 221 23.73 8.25 8.94
C ALA A 221 23.62 7.96 7.43
N ASN A 222 23.07 6.82 7.04
CA ASN A 222 22.86 6.44 5.64
C ASN A 222 21.77 7.26 4.95
N ILE A 223 20.70 7.64 5.66
CA ILE A 223 19.70 8.58 5.15
C ILE A 223 20.38 9.92 4.82
N THR A 224 21.19 10.44 5.73
CA THR A 224 21.93 11.69 5.54
C THR A 224 22.93 11.58 4.38
N HIS A 225 23.69 10.49 4.31
CA HIS A 225 24.65 10.22 3.23
C HIS A 225 24.00 10.19 1.83
N ASN A 226 22.71 9.86 1.77
CA ASN A 226 21.95 9.82 0.53
C ASN A 226 21.12 11.09 0.27
N GLY A 227 21.27 12.14 1.08
CA GLY A 227 20.55 13.41 0.93
C GLY A 227 19.04 13.26 1.12
N LEU A 228 18.61 12.30 1.94
CA LEU A 228 17.20 12.02 2.22
C LEU A 228 16.73 12.60 3.56
N ASP A 229 17.55 13.47 4.18
CA ASP A 229 17.16 14.16 5.41
C ASP A 229 15.85 14.92 5.21
N PRO A 230 14.96 14.91 6.22
CA PRO A 230 13.82 15.80 6.20
C PRO A 230 14.30 17.25 6.16
N LYS A 231 13.73 18.04 5.24
CA LYS A 231 14.03 19.48 5.13
C LYS A 231 13.70 20.23 6.42
N ASP A 232 12.74 19.72 7.18
CA ASP A 232 12.36 20.21 8.50
C ASP A 232 12.31 19.01 9.48
N PRO A 233 13.22 18.94 10.47
CA PRO A 233 13.27 17.89 11.47
C PRO A 233 11.98 17.72 12.30
N SER A 234 11.15 18.76 12.38
CA SER A 234 9.88 18.75 13.10
C SER A 234 8.73 18.15 12.29
N THR A 235 8.91 17.95 10.98
CA THR A 235 7.85 17.47 10.11
C THR A 235 7.82 15.95 10.01
N GLU A 236 6.63 15.38 10.17
CA GLU A 236 6.37 13.97 9.84
C GLU A 236 6.57 13.65 8.33
N GLN A 237 7.00 14.62 7.51
CA GLN A 237 7.04 14.50 6.05
C GLN A 237 8.30 13.78 5.52
N ALA A 238 9.17 13.28 6.39
CA ALA A 238 10.34 12.49 6.00
C ALA A 238 9.93 11.29 5.12
N LYS A 239 10.62 11.13 3.97
CA LYS A 239 10.35 10.02 3.05
C LYS A 239 10.82 8.69 3.63
N VAL A 240 11.91 8.68 4.40
CA VAL A 240 12.35 7.55 5.22
C VAL A 240 12.24 7.97 6.68
N ARG A 241 11.45 7.26 7.46
CA ARG A 241 11.27 7.48 8.90
C ARG A 241 11.96 6.35 9.65
N VAL A 242 12.75 6.68 10.66
CA VAL A 242 13.50 5.67 11.43
C VAL A 242 12.71 5.34 12.69
N ASN A 243 12.56 4.06 12.99
CA ASN A 243 12.00 3.58 14.25
C ASN A 243 13.02 2.67 14.95
N GLN A 244 13.17 2.84 16.26
CA GLN A 244 13.85 1.87 17.12
C GLN A 244 12.81 1.05 17.87
N GLY A 245 12.77 -0.25 17.65
CA GLY A 245 11.85 -1.10 18.38
C GLY A 245 11.76 -2.52 17.84
N ASP A 246 11.10 -3.36 18.63
CA ASP A 246 10.75 -4.70 18.20
C ASP A 246 9.80 -4.65 16.98
N ALA A 247 10.08 -5.51 16.00
CA ALA A 247 9.33 -5.53 14.75
C ALA A 247 7.86 -5.92 14.95
N CYS A 248 7.58 -6.88 15.85
CA CYS A 248 6.22 -7.29 16.18
C CYS A 248 5.46 -6.18 16.91
N ASP A 249 6.08 -5.53 17.91
CA ASP A 249 5.46 -4.41 18.63
C ASP A 249 5.08 -3.27 17.67
N LEU A 250 6.00 -2.89 16.79
CA LEU A 250 5.73 -1.87 15.77
C LEU A 250 4.58 -2.29 14.86
N MET A 251 4.59 -3.52 14.33
CA MET A 251 3.52 -3.99 13.45
C MET A 251 2.17 -4.09 14.16
N TYR A 252 2.11 -4.59 15.39
CA TYR A 252 0.87 -4.67 16.17
C TYR A 252 0.30 -3.28 16.48
N SER A 253 1.14 -2.28 16.72
CA SER A 253 0.69 -0.89 16.91
C SER A 253 0.06 -0.26 15.64
N HIS A 254 0.30 -0.87 14.46
CA HIS A 254 -0.22 -0.44 13.15
C HIS A 254 -1.34 -1.34 12.60
N ARG A 255 -2.00 -2.14 13.43
CA ARG A 255 -3.13 -2.99 13.01
C ARG A 255 -4.42 -2.23 12.70
N ALA A 256 -4.57 -1.01 13.24
CA ALA A 256 -5.77 -0.19 13.02
C ALA A 256 -5.89 0.25 11.54
N PRO A 257 -7.08 0.23 10.91
CA PRO A 257 -7.23 0.43 9.47
C PRO A 257 -6.63 1.73 8.90
N ASP A 258 -6.64 2.79 9.69
CA ASP A 258 -6.08 4.12 9.38
C ASP A 258 -4.55 4.17 9.49
N ARG A 259 -3.95 3.25 10.25
CA ARG A 259 -2.50 3.17 10.50
C ARG A 259 -1.79 2.08 9.70
N GLN A 260 -2.51 1.12 9.13
CA GLN A 260 -1.94 0.05 8.31
C GLN A 260 -1.08 0.55 7.16
N PHE A 261 -0.07 -0.25 6.79
CA PHE A 261 0.81 0.00 5.65
C PHE A 261 0.25 -0.58 4.36
N ASP A 262 0.50 0.09 3.24
CA ASP A 262 0.15 -0.46 1.92
C ASP A 262 1.13 -1.57 1.48
N VAL A 263 2.39 -1.48 1.90
CA VAL A 263 3.44 -2.46 1.65
C VAL A 263 4.15 -2.80 2.96
N VAL A 264 4.35 -4.08 3.23
CA VAL A 264 5.17 -4.56 4.37
C VAL A 264 6.24 -5.50 3.82
N ASP A 265 7.50 -5.28 4.21
CA ASP A 265 8.63 -6.11 3.83
C ASP A 265 9.24 -6.79 5.06
N LEU A 266 9.18 -8.12 5.09
CA LEU A 266 9.83 -8.98 6.07
C LEU A 266 11.07 -9.61 5.44
N ASP A 267 12.25 -9.21 5.91
CA ASP A 267 13.54 -9.71 5.42
C ASP A 267 14.49 -10.08 6.59
N PRO A 268 14.10 -11.01 7.47
CA PRO A 268 14.93 -11.40 8.61
C PRO A 268 16.09 -12.33 8.20
N TYR A 269 17.10 -12.43 9.06
CA TYR A 269 18.04 -13.54 9.00
C TYR A 269 17.36 -14.83 9.47
N GLY A 270 17.39 -15.85 8.61
CA GLY A 270 16.75 -17.13 8.87
C GLY A 270 15.26 -17.08 8.55
N THR A 271 14.42 -17.22 9.57
CA THR A 271 12.98 -17.46 9.40
C THR A 271 12.14 -16.19 9.56
N ALA A 272 11.09 -16.05 8.74
CA ALA A 272 10.05 -15.03 8.94
C ALA A 272 8.92 -15.45 9.88
N ALA A 273 8.89 -16.72 10.31
CA ALA A 273 7.76 -17.28 11.06
C ALA A 273 7.31 -16.44 12.29
N PRO A 274 8.21 -15.90 13.14
CA PRO A 274 7.80 -15.10 14.30
C PRO A 274 7.05 -13.81 13.95
N PHE A 275 7.26 -13.28 12.74
CA PHE A 275 6.76 -11.98 12.30
C PHE A 275 5.50 -12.07 11.44
N ILE A 276 5.18 -13.26 10.92
CA ILE A 276 4.08 -13.50 9.97
C ILE A 276 2.76 -12.96 10.50
N ASP A 277 2.42 -13.28 11.76
CA ASP A 277 1.12 -12.94 12.34
C ASP A 277 0.91 -11.42 12.47
N ALA A 278 1.92 -10.72 12.97
CA ALA A 278 1.89 -9.26 13.06
C ALA A 278 1.83 -8.60 11.67
N ALA A 279 2.57 -9.13 10.69
CA ALA A 279 2.63 -8.59 9.34
C ALA A 279 1.31 -8.72 8.57
N VAL A 280 0.63 -9.87 8.64
CA VAL A 280 -0.68 -10.05 7.99
C VAL A 280 -1.74 -9.13 8.60
N GLN A 281 -1.57 -8.70 9.85
CA GLN A 281 -2.49 -7.78 10.52
C GLN A 281 -2.23 -6.30 10.17
N CYS A 282 -0.96 -5.89 10.04
CA CYS A 282 -0.58 -4.49 9.79
C CYS A 282 -0.58 -4.09 8.30
N VAL A 283 -0.70 -5.06 7.38
CA VAL A 283 -0.92 -4.79 5.96
C VAL A 283 -2.38 -4.42 5.65
N ARG A 284 -2.55 -3.35 4.88
CA ARG A 284 -3.84 -2.80 4.46
C ARG A 284 -4.56 -3.74 3.49
N ASN A 285 -5.89 -3.66 3.45
CA ASN A 285 -6.70 -4.37 2.48
C ASN A 285 -6.32 -4.05 1.02
N GLY A 286 -5.87 -5.07 0.29
CA GLY A 286 -5.34 -5.00 -1.07
C GLY A 286 -3.85 -4.63 -1.14
N GLY A 287 -3.19 -4.51 0.01
CA GLY A 287 -1.77 -4.24 0.16
C GLY A 287 -0.87 -5.42 -0.22
N LEU A 288 0.43 -5.14 -0.24
CA LEU A 288 1.48 -6.11 -0.58
C LEU A 288 2.26 -6.51 0.66
N LEU A 289 2.46 -7.80 0.84
CA LEU A 289 3.38 -8.36 1.83
C LEU A 289 4.50 -9.08 1.09
N CYS A 290 5.72 -8.63 1.32
CA CYS A 290 6.95 -9.21 0.78
C CYS A 290 7.63 -9.99 1.92
N VAL A 291 8.02 -11.24 1.66
CA VAL A 291 8.58 -12.14 2.68
C VAL A 291 9.81 -12.84 2.13
N THR A 292 10.94 -12.69 2.82
CA THR A 292 12.14 -13.50 2.62
C THR A 292 12.28 -14.51 3.76
N CYS A 293 12.72 -15.72 3.43
CA CYS A 293 13.27 -16.65 4.42
C CYS A 293 14.60 -17.20 3.89
N THR A 294 15.66 -17.14 4.71
CA THR A 294 17.00 -17.64 4.37
C THR A 294 17.34 -18.95 5.08
N ASP A 295 16.40 -19.53 5.84
CA ASP A 295 16.55 -20.80 6.55
C ASP A 295 16.25 -22.02 5.66
N LEU A 296 16.80 -22.05 4.44
CA LEU A 296 16.58 -23.16 3.49
C LEU A 296 17.01 -24.52 4.04
N ALA A 297 17.98 -24.58 4.95
CA ALA A 297 18.34 -25.83 5.63
C ALA A 297 17.16 -26.42 6.44
N VAL A 298 16.26 -25.57 6.95
CA VAL A 298 15.02 -25.97 7.65
C VAL A 298 13.90 -26.23 6.65
N LEU A 299 13.73 -25.36 5.65
CA LEU A 299 12.61 -25.42 4.71
C LEU A 299 12.75 -26.52 3.62
N ALA A 300 13.94 -26.72 3.09
CA ALA A 300 14.23 -27.61 1.96
C ALA A 300 15.24 -28.73 2.31
N GLY A 301 15.80 -28.72 3.52
CA GLY A 301 16.67 -29.79 4.04
C GLY A 301 15.90 -30.89 4.76
N SER A 302 16.59 -31.99 5.09
CA SER A 302 16.01 -33.12 5.82
C SER A 302 16.43 -33.21 7.29
N ALA A 303 17.31 -32.32 7.76
CA ALA A 303 17.92 -32.42 9.08
C ALA A 303 17.06 -31.82 10.21
N TYR A 304 16.06 -30.99 9.89
CA TYR A 304 15.29 -30.23 10.88
C TYR A 304 13.76 -30.24 10.63
N PRO A 305 13.13 -31.40 10.44
CA PRO A 305 11.70 -31.49 10.13
C PRO A 305 10.80 -30.93 11.24
N GLU A 306 11.16 -31.11 12.51
CA GLU A 306 10.43 -30.57 13.67
C GLU A 306 10.50 -29.05 13.71
N LYS A 307 11.67 -28.47 13.37
CA LYS A 307 11.84 -27.02 13.29
C LYS A 307 11.00 -26.44 12.15
N CYS A 308 10.99 -27.11 11.00
CA CYS A 308 10.14 -26.74 9.86
C CYS A 308 8.67 -26.72 10.26
N PHE A 309 8.21 -27.78 10.96
CA PHE A 309 6.85 -27.86 11.47
C PHE A 309 6.53 -26.73 12.44
N SER A 310 7.41 -26.45 13.41
CA SER A 310 7.20 -25.37 14.39
C SER A 310 7.11 -23.98 13.75
N ASN A 311 7.88 -23.72 12.68
CA ASN A 311 7.93 -22.41 12.02
C ASN A 311 6.80 -22.25 10.99
N TYR A 312 6.45 -23.30 10.25
CA TYR A 312 5.64 -23.20 9.02
C TYR A 312 4.37 -24.06 9.03
N GLY A 313 4.16 -24.90 10.05
CA GLY A 313 2.97 -25.75 10.18
C GLY A 313 3.02 -27.05 9.35
N GLY A 314 4.14 -27.36 8.71
CA GLY A 314 4.35 -28.61 8.00
C GLY A 314 5.81 -29.08 8.05
N SER A 315 6.05 -30.37 7.77
CA SER A 315 7.39 -30.95 7.80
C SER A 315 8.16 -30.59 6.52
N SER A 316 9.50 -30.62 6.55
CA SER A 316 10.30 -30.52 5.33
C SER A 316 10.32 -31.85 4.57
N MET A 317 10.58 -31.80 3.27
CA MET A 317 10.59 -32.99 2.41
C MET A 317 11.89 -33.09 1.63
N ARG A 318 12.48 -34.29 1.60
CA ARG A 318 13.60 -34.61 0.71
C ARG A 318 13.05 -35.08 -0.64
N ALA A 319 13.03 -34.19 -1.60
CA ALA A 319 12.62 -34.46 -2.97
C ALA A 319 13.34 -33.51 -3.94
N GLU A 320 13.33 -33.83 -5.25
CA GLU A 320 13.91 -32.95 -6.30
C GLU A 320 13.22 -31.58 -6.34
N TYR A 321 11.95 -31.52 -5.92
CA TYR A 321 11.13 -30.32 -5.83
C TYR A 321 11.10 -29.69 -4.42
N SER A 322 12.09 -29.99 -3.56
CA SER A 322 12.14 -29.50 -2.17
C SER A 322 12.07 -27.97 -2.06
N HIS A 323 12.66 -27.25 -3.01
CA HIS A 323 12.62 -25.78 -3.07
C HIS A 323 11.22 -25.23 -3.40
N GLU A 324 10.49 -25.88 -4.30
CA GLU A 324 9.09 -25.53 -4.57
C GLU A 324 8.21 -25.85 -3.36
N TYR A 325 8.45 -27.00 -2.74
CA TYR A 325 7.75 -27.40 -1.53
C TYR A 325 8.00 -26.40 -0.39
N ALA A 326 9.24 -25.94 -0.19
CA ALA A 326 9.58 -24.87 0.74
C ALA A 326 8.77 -23.59 0.50
N LEU A 327 8.63 -23.15 -0.75
CA LEU A 327 7.79 -21.98 -1.09
C LEU A 327 6.34 -22.20 -0.66
N ARG A 328 5.80 -23.39 -0.92
CA ARG A 328 4.42 -23.75 -0.54
C ARG A 328 4.22 -23.77 0.98
N GLN A 329 5.22 -24.21 1.75
CA GLN A 329 5.17 -24.19 3.22
C GLN A 329 5.09 -22.75 3.76
N VAL A 330 5.90 -21.84 3.23
CA VAL A 330 5.84 -20.44 3.66
C VAL A 330 4.51 -19.79 3.26
N ILE A 331 4.02 -20.06 2.04
CA ILE A 331 2.70 -19.59 1.60
C ILE A 331 1.58 -20.16 2.49
N HIS A 332 1.65 -21.44 2.85
CA HIS A 332 0.69 -22.07 3.76
C HIS A 332 0.69 -21.41 5.14
N SER A 333 1.86 -21.12 5.70
CA SER A 333 1.98 -20.42 6.99
C SER A 333 1.35 -19.01 6.93
N LEU A 334 1.65 -18.25 5.88
CA LEU A 334 1.04 -16.94 5.62
C LEU A 334 -0.49 -17.03 5.49
N ALA A 335 -0.99 -17.99 4.71
CA ALA A 335 -2.43 -18.19 4.49
C ALA A 335 -3.15 -18.57 5.78
N SER A 336 -2.56 -19.49 6.55
CA SER A 336 -3.11 -19.98 7.80
C SER A 336 -3.19 -18.89 8.86
N SER A 337 -2.18 -18.03 8.97
CA SER A 337 -2.23 -16.87 9.87
C SER A 337 -3.24 -15.83 9.40
N ALA A 338 -3.25 -15.46 8.11
CA ALA A 338 -4.19 -14.49 7.56
C ALA A 338 -5.67 -14.92 7.72
N ALA A 339 -5.95 -16.22 7.55
CA ALA A 339 -7.30 -16.78 7.65
C ALA A 339 -7.95 -16.55 9.03
N ARG A 340 -7.16 -16.54 10.12
CA ARG A 340 -7.64 -16.26 11.49
C ARG A 340 -8.30 -14.89 11.61
N TYR A 341 -7.93 -13.95 10.73
CA TYR A 341 -8.40 -12.58 10.73
C TYR A 341 -9.37 -12.27 9.57
N GLY A 342 -9.93 -13.29 8.92
CA GLY A 342 -10.79 -13.11 7.76
C GLY A 342 -10.07 -12.51 6.55
N LYS A 343 -8.74 -12.65 6.49
CA LYS A 343 -7.91 -12.18 5.39
C LYS A 343 -7.50 -13.35 4.50
N GLN A 344 -7.60 -13.15 3.20
CA GLN A 344 -7.06 -14.04 2.18
C GLN A 344 -5.71 -13.50 1.71
N ILE A 345 -4.78 -14.39 1.40
CA ILE A 345 -3.59 -14.06 0.63
C ILE A 345 -3.73 -14.54 -0.82
N THR A 346 -3.19 -13.79 -1.77
CA THR A 346 -3.03 -14.21 -3.15
C THR A 346 -1.54 -14.13 -3.51
N PRO A 347 -0.85 -15.25 -3.73
CA PRO A 347 0.53 -15.24 -4.21
C PRO A 347 0.60 -14.53 -5.56
N LEU A 348 1.49 -13.55 -5.69
CA LEU A 348 1.75 -12.82 -6.93
C LEU A 348 3.05 -13.28 -7.59
N LEU A 349 4.05 -13.60 -6.77
CA LEU A 349 5.35 -14.11 -7.20
C LEU A 349 6.00 -14.90 -6.05
N SER A 350 6.62 -16.04 -6.36
CA SER A 350 7.31 -16.91 -5.39
C SER A 350 8.55 -17.50 -6.05
N LEU A 351 9.72 -17.29 -5.45
CA LEU A 351 11.02 -17.61 -6.06
C LEU A 351 11.93 -18.26 -5.01
N SER A 352 12.62 -19.34 -5.40
CA SER A 352 13.77 -19.87 -4.65
C SER A 352 15.03 -19.44 -5.39
N ILE A 353 15.92 -18.71 -4.72
CA ILE A 353 17.12 -18.12 -5.32
C ILE A 353 18.28 -18.37 -4.38
N ASP A 354 19.27 -19.12 -4.86
CA ASP A 354 20.44 -19.54 -4.12
C ASP A 354 20.09 -20.11 -2.73
N PHE A 355 20.24 -19.29 -1.68
CA PHE A 355 20.07 -19.68 -0.28
C PHE A 355 18.80 -19.13 0.38
N TYR A 356 17.90 -18.48 -0.37
CA TYR A 356 16.67 -17.93 0.18
C TYR A 356 15.43 -18.19 -0.68
N VAL A 357 14.27 -18.13 -0.04
CA VAL A 357 12.98 -18.01 -0.72
C VAL A 357 12.45 -16.58 -0.59
N ARG A 358 11.85 -16.07 -1.65
CA ARG A 358 11.23 -14.74 -1.70
C ARG A 358 9.82 -14.85 -2.25
N ILE A 359 8.85 -14.35 -1.49
CA ILE A 359 7.43 -14.45 -1.80
C ILE A 359 6.79 -13.08 -1.69
N PHE A 360 5.97 -12.74 -2.68
CA PHE A 360 5.16 -11.54 -2.72
C PHE A 360 3.70 -11.97 -2.74
N VAL A 361 2.96 -11.62 -1.69
CA VAL A 361 1.53 -11.92 -1.59
C VAL A 361 0.71 -10.65 -1.48
N ARG A 362 -0.44 -10.64 -2.13
CA ARG A 362 -1.46 -9.65 -1.89
C ARG A 362 -2.31 -10.08 -0.71
N VAL A 363 -2.63 -9.15 0.19
CA VAL A 363 -3.50 -9.44 1.34
C VAL A 363 -4.82 -8.70 1.21
N ASN A 364 -5.92 -9.42 1.25
CA ASN A 364 -7.27 -8.87 1.12
C ASN A 364 -8.15 -9.30 2.30
N HIS A 365 -8.93 -8.37 2.85
CA HIS A 365 -9.98 -8.72 3.80
C HIS A 365 -11.16 -9.30 3.02
N SER A 366 -11.35 -10.61 3.11
CA SER A 366 -12.37 -11.35 2.37
C SER A 366 -12.76 -12.65 3.10
N PRO A 367 -13.59 -12.58 4.16
CA PRO A 367 -14.00 -13.78 4.91
C PRO A 367 -14.67 -14.85 4.04
N ALA A 368 -15.39 -14.44 2.98
CA ALA A 368 -16.03 -15.35 2.04
C ALA A 368 -15.02 -16.19 1.24
N GLU A 369 -13.92 -15.57 0.79
CA GLU A 369 -12.88 -16.29 0.06
C GLU A 369 -12.02 -17.16 0.98
N VAL A 370 -11.83 -16.76 2.24
CA VAL A 370 -11.19 -17.64 3.26
C VAL A 370 -11.98 -18.94 3.41
N LYS A 371 -13.32 -18.87 3.43
CA LYS A 371 -14.16 -20.07 3.51
C LYS A 371 -13.93 -21.01 2.33
N LYS A 372 -13.89 -20.47 1.10
CA LYS A 372 -13.63 -21.24 -0.14
C LYS A 372 -12.24 -21.86 -0.22
N TRP A 373 -11.28 -21.37 0.57
CA TRP A 373 -9.94 -21.94 0.60
C TRP A 373 -9.86 -23.17 1.51
N ILE A 374 -10.69 -23.22 2.56
CA ILE A 374 -10.71 -24.30 3.54
C ILE A 374 -11.61 -25.46 3.10
N THR A 375 -12.70 -25.15 2.39
CA THR A 375 -13.68 -26.13 1.86
C THR A 375 -13.43 -26.41 0.39
#